data_AF-A0A847CRT9-F1
#
_entry.id   AF-A0A847CRT9-F1
#
_cell.length_a   1.000
_cell.length_b   1.000
_cell.length_c   1.000
_cell.angle_alpha   90.00
_cell.angle_beta   90.00
_cell.angle_gamma   90.00
#
_symmetry.space_group_name_H-M   'P 1'
#
loop_
_entity.id
_entity.type
_entity.pdbx_description
1 polymer ?
#
loop_
_entity_poly.entity_id
_entity_poly.type
_entity_poly.pdbx_seq_one_letter_code
_entity_poly.pdbx_strand_id
1 'polypeptide(L)' 'IELTTYASQHLSRIKIPKEFIFVEEIPHTATGKIQRHMLIEQLAGMTKGESGRSLNYPFEQ' A
#
# COMPACT_ATOMS: atom_id res chain seq x y z
N ILE A 1 14.92 -3.08 -9.37
CA ILE A 1 15.80 -3.76 -8.39
C ILE A 1 16.42 -2.75 -7.41
N GLU A 2 16.69 -1.52 -7.82
CA GLU A 2 17.29 -0.46 -6.98
C GLU A 2 16.64 -0.27 -5.60
N LEU A 3 15.31 -0.12 -5.51
CA LEU A 3 14.61 0.05 -4.23
C LEU A 3 14.79 -1.15 -3.28
N THR A 4 14.72 -2.36 -3.80
CA THR A 4 14.94 -3.59 -3.02
C THR A 4 16.39 -3.66 -2.53
N THR A 5 17.36 -3.33 -3.39
CA THR A 5 18.78 -3.29 -3.02
C THR A 5 19.02 -2.27 -1.91
N TYR A 6 18.51 -1.04 -2.07
CA TYR A 6 18.60 0.00 -1.05
C TYR A 6 17.97 -0.44 0.26
N ALA A 7 16.76 -1.01 0.22
CA ALA A 7 16.09 -1.53 1.41
C ALA A 7 16.90 -2.64 2.09
N SER A 8 17.52 -3.55 1.34
CA SER A 8 18.33 -4.65 1.89
C SER A 8 19.60 -4.21 2.62
N GLN A 9 20.16 -3.05 2.26
CA GLN A 9 21.33 -2.49 2.93
C GLN A 9 20.99 -1.87 4.29
N HIS A 10 19.75 -1.42 4.47
CA HIS A 10 19.33 -0.66 5.66
C HIS A 10 18.34 -1.43 6.56
N LEU A 11 17.69 -2.46 6.04
CA LEU A 11 16.63 -3.19 6.72
C LEU A 11 16.93 -4.69 6.75
N SER A 12 16.49 -5.34 7.82
CA SER A 12 16.46 -6.80 7.90
C SER A 12 15.62 -7.40 6.78
N ARG A 13 15.99 -8.59 6.30
CA ARG A 13 15.29 -9.30 5.21
C ARG A 13 13.77 -9.38 5.35
N ILE A 14 13.24 -9.55 6.57
CA ILE A 14 11.80 -9.66 6.84
C ILE A 14 11.02 -8.36 6.61
N LYS A 15 11.70 -7.20 6.54
CA LYS A 15 11.10 -5.87 6.35
C LYS A 15 11.18 -5.39 4.91
N ILE A 16 11.80 -6.16 4.02
CA ILE A 16 11.93 -5.79 2.62
C ILE A 16 10.57 -6.02 1.94
N PRO A 17 9.95 -4.98 1.33
CA PRO A 17 8.69 -5.15 0.61
C PRO A 17 8.82 -6.14 -0.54
N LYS A 18 7.78 -6.94 -0.76
CA LYS A 18 7.71 -7.87 -1.90
C LYS A 18 7.48 -7.13 -3.21
N GLU A 19 6.71 -6.05 -3.15
CA GLU A 19 6.29 -5.26 -4.31
C GLU A 19 6.36 -3.78 -3.95
N PHE A 20 6.67 -2.96 -4.96
CA PHE A 20 6.66 -1.51 -4.87
C PHE A 20 5.70 -0.99 -5.94
N ILE A 21 4.64 -0.33 -5.48
CA ILE A 21 3.61 0.21 -6.36
C ILE A 21 3.80 1.73 -6.36
N PHE A 22 4.06 2.27 -7.55
CA PHE A 22 4.14 3.71 -7.75
C PHE A 22 2.75 4.21 -8.14
N VAL A 23 2.34 5.28 -7.48
CA VAL A 23 1.08 5.97 -7.72
C VAL A 23 1.38 7.43 -7.99
N GLU A 24 0.55 8.09 -8.78
CA GLU A 24 0.71 9.52 -9.09
C GLU A 24 0.49 10.38 -7.84
N GLU A 25 -0.44 9.97 -6.98
CA GLU A 25 -0.78 10.70 -5.76
C GLU A 25 -1.13 9.74 -4.61
N ILE A 26 -0.80 10.14 -3.38
CA ILE A 26 -1.24 9.48 -2.16
C ILE A 26 -2.50 10.19 -1.66
N PRO A 27 -3.59 9.49 -1.29
CA PRO A 27 -4.79 10.15 -0.80
C PRO A 27 -4.54 10.83 0.55
N HIS A 28 -4.91 12.10 0.67
CA HIS A 28 -4.77 12.90 1.88
C HIS A 28 -6.12 13.45 2.36
N THR A 29 -6.24 13.67 3.67
CA THR A 29 -7.38 14.38 4.29
C THR A 29 -7.33 15.85 3.92
N ALA A 30 -8.40 16.60 4.21
CA ALA A 30 -8.42 18.06 4.08
C ALA A 30 -7.29 18.79 4.86
N THR A 31 -6.67 18.11 5.83
CA THR A 31 -5.53 18.64 6.62
C THR A 31 -4.17 18.09 6.17
N GLY A 32 -4.11 17.34 5.05
CA GLY A 32 -2.87 16.78 4.50
C GLY A 32 -2.40 15.48 5.15
N LYS A 33 -3.13 14.88 6.09
CA LYS A 33 -2.80 13.55 6.64
C LYS A 33 -3.10 12.44 5.63
N ILE A 34 -2.24 11.43 5.54
CA ILE A 34 -2.45 10.27 4.65
C ILE A 34 -3.70 9.49 5.06
N GLN A 35 -4.58 9.23 4.10
CA GLN A 35 -5.78 8.39 4.26
C GLN A 35 -5.46 6.94 3.91
N ARG A 36 -4.95 6.18 4.89
CA ARG A 36 -4.51 4.79 4.68
C ARG A 36 -5.63 3.86 4.18
N HIS A 37 -6.87 4.05 4.63
CA HIS A 37 -8.00 3.22 4.21
C HIS A 37 -8.29 3.39 2.71
N MET A 38 -8.36 4.63 2.22
CA MET A 38 -8.52 4.90 0.78
C MET A 38 -7.37 4.33 -0.05
N LEU A 39 -6.12 4.43 0.45
CA LEU A 39 -4.98 3.84 -0.23
C LEU A 39 -5.09 2.32 -0.35
N ILE A 40 -5.58 1.64 0.70
CA ILE A 40 -5.82 0.19 0.67
C ILE A 40 -6.92 -0.15 -0.34
N GLU A 41 -8.03 0.60 -0.36
CA GLU A 41 -9.13 0.39 -1.31
C GLU A 41 -8.68 0.57 -2.76
N GLN A 42 -7.94 1.64 -3.04
CA GLN A 42 -7.38 1.91 -4.37
C GLN A 42 -6.48 0.77 -4.84
N LEU A 43 -5.60 0.26 -3.98
CA LEU A 43 -4.67 -0.81 -4.32
C LEU A 43 -5.36 -2.19 -4.38
N ALA A 44 -6.34 -2.47 -3.51
CA ALA A 44 -7.11 -3.71 -3.51
C ALA A 44 -7.93 -3.87 -4.79
N GLY A 45 -8.42 -2.76 -5.37
CA GLY A 45 -9.08 -2.75 -6.68
C GLY A 45 -8.13 -2.97 -7.87
N MET A 46 -6.83 -2.71 -7.71
CA MET A 46 -5.82 -2.84 -8.78
C MET A 46 -5.32 -4.28 -8.95
N THR A 47 -5.38 -5.12 -7.92
CA THR A 47 -4.98 -6.53 -7.98
C THR A 47 -6.06 -7.39 -8.64
N LYS A 48 -6.26 -7.23 -9.96
CA LYS A 48 -7.06 -8.18 -10.75
C LYS A 48 -6.22 -9.41 -11.10
N GLY A 49 -6.16 -10.32 -10.13
CA GLY A 49 -5.63 -11.66 -10.23
C GLY A 49 -6.28 -12.52 -9.15
N GLU A 50 -7.46 -13.06 -9.47
CA GLU A 50 -8.15 -14.20 -8.85
C GLU A 50 -7.78 -14.59 -7.41
N SER A 51 -8.50 -14.05 -6.43
CA SER A 51 -9.17 -14.80 -5.35
C SER A 51 -9.76 -13.83 -4.33
N GLY A 52 -11.08 -13.91 -4.16
CA GLY A 52 -11.83 -13.03 -3.27
C GLY A 52 -11.34 -13.11 -1.83
N ARG A 53 -10.81 -12.01 -1.32
CA ARG A 53 -11.02 -11.62 0.08
C ARG A 53 -11.59 -10.21 0.08
N SER A 54 -12.89 -10.13 0.31
CA SER A 54 -13.51 -8.92 0.81
C SER A 54 -12.86 -8.60 2.16
N LEU A 55 -11.92 -7.66 2.18
CA LEU A 55 -11.47 -7.05 3.41
C LEU A 55 -12.57 -6.08 3.85
N ASN A 56 -13.48 -6.57 4.70
CA ASN A 56 -14.38 -5.70 5.44
C ASN A 56 -13.53 -4.87 6.41
N TYR A 57 -13.18 -3.65 6.00
CA TYR A 57 -12.72 -2.60 6.90
C TYR A 57 -13.95 -1.82 7.35
N PRO A 58 -14.47 -2.03 8.58
CA PRO A 58 -15.48 -1.15 9.11
C PRO A 58 -14.78 0.16 9.48
N PHE A 59 -15.08 1.23 8.75
CA PHE A 59 -14.83 2.58 9.23
C PHE A 59 -16.19 3.21 9.52
N GLU A 60 -16.64 3.10 10.78
CA GLU A 60 -17.67 4.00 11.26
C GLU A 60 -17.02 5.31 11.73
N GLN A 61 -17.48 6.39 11.08
CA GLN A 61 -17.45 7.82 11.43
C GLN A 61 -16.14 8.59 11.19
#